data_AF-A0A2N1MGF2-F1
#
_entry.id   AF-A0A2N1MGF2-F1
#
_cell.length_a   1.000
_cell.length_b   1.000
_cell.length_c   1.000
_cell.angle_alpha   90.00
_cell.angle_beta   90.00
_cell.angle_gamma   90.00
#
_symmetry.space_group_name_H-M   'P 1'
#
loop_
_entity.id
_entity.type
_entity.pdbx_description
1 polymer ?
#
loop_
_entity_poly.entity_id
_entity_poly.type
_entity_poly.pdbx_seq_one_letter_code
_entity_poly.pdbx_strand_id
1 'polypeptide(L)' 'MDGPLIYDENKYTRKQYEKVTLKYSKYFYERFLKEIEEYLTETGIVYGISQHPIGLNYIIIIKNEYCTDCDN' A
#
# COMPACT_ATOMS: atom_id res chain seq x y z
N MET A 1 0.28 -15.28 -16.37
CA MET A 1 0.21 -14.44 -15.16
C MET A 1 1.60 -14.36 -14.58
N ASP A 2 2.16 -13.15 -14.52
CA ASP A 2 3.56 -12.93 -14.13
C ASP A 2 3.68 -12.40 -12.69
N GLY A 3 2.69 -12.72 -11.86
CA GLY A 3 2.71 -12.37 -10.44
C GLY A 3 3.74 -13.19 -9.63
N PRO A 4 3.95 -12.81 -8.35
CA PRO A 4 4.81 -13.55 -7.42
C PRO A 4 4.44 -15.03 -7.34
N LEU A 5 5.45 -15.88 -7.20
CA LEU A 5 5.25 -17.31 -6.97
C LEU A 5 4.91 -17.53 -5.48
N ILE A 6 3.79 -18.17 -5.19
CA ILE A 6 3.37 -18.55 -3.85
C ILE A 6 3.44 -20.08 -3.76
N TYR A 7 4.02 -20.59 -2.68
CA TYR A 7 3.98 -22.01 -2.35
C TYR A 7 2.82 -22.27 -1.39
N ASP A 8 1.85 -23.05 -1.83
CA ASP A 8 0.68 -23.43 -1.03
C ASP A 8 0.24 -24.85 -1.40
N GLU A 9 -0.27 -25.61 -0.43
CA GLU A 9 -0.73 -27.00 -0.60
C GLU A 9 0.26 -27.92 -1.35
N ASN A 10 1.56 -27.75 -1.12
CA ASN A 10 2.64 -28.44 -1.82
C ASN A 10 2.74 -28.18 -3.34
N LYS A 11 2.24 -27.02 -3.80
CA LYS A 11 2.24 -26.60 -5.20
C LYS A 11 2.73 -25.16 -5.30
N TYR A 12 3.42 -24.84 -6.39
CA TYR A 12 3.71 -23.45 -6.72
C TYR A 12 2.59 -22.88 -7.59
N THR A 13 1.97 -21.80 -7.14
CA THR A 13 0.97 -21.04 -7.89
C THR A 13 1.43 -19.60 -8.07
N ARG A 14 0.92 -18.90 -9.09
CA ARG A 14 1.19 -17.47 -9.29
C ARG A 14 0.11 -16.67 -8.58
N LYS A 15 0.47 -15.70 -7.73
CA LYS A 15 -0.50 -14.74 -7.19
C LYS A 15 -1.12 -13.96 -8.34
N GLN A 16 -2.44 -13.79 -8.32
CA GLN A 16 -3.12 -12.90 -9.25
C GLN A 16 -2.72 -11.44 -8.98
N TYR A 17 -2.78 -10.61 -10.02
CA TYR A 17 -2.58 -9.18 -9.86
C TYR A 17 -3.68 -8.59 -8.97
N GLU A 18 -3.28 -7.67 -8.11
CA GLU A 18 -4.18 -7.00 -7.18
C GLU A 18 -4.23 -5.52 -7.51
N LYS A 19 -5.42 -4.93 -7.48
CA LYS A 19 -5.57 -3.49 -7.65
C LYS A 19 -5.15 -2.81 -6.35
N VAL A 20 -4.24 -1.85 -6.44
CA VAL A 20 -3.70 -1.10 -5.30
C VAL A 20 -3.92 0.39 -5.50
N THR A 21 -3.82 1.14 -4.41
CA THR A 21 -3.81 2.61 -4.45
C THR A 21 -2.39 3.10 -4.24
N LEU A 22 -1.94 3.97 -5.14
CA LEU A 22 -0.65 4.63 -5.06
C LEU A 22 -0.88 6.08 -4.59
N LYS A 23 -0.29 6.45 -3.45
CA LYS A 23 -0.29 7.86 -3.00
C LYS A 23 1.12 8.42 -3.02
N TYR A 24 1.23 9.67 -3.43
CA TYR A 24 2.48 10.42 -3.50
C TYR A 24 2.41 11.64 -2.58
N SER A 25 3.45 11.86 -1.78
CA SER A 25 3.60 13.05 -0.95
C SER A 25 4.93 13.74 -1.21
N LYS A 26 4.88 15.07 -1.29
CA LYS A 26 6.02 15.97 -1.52
C LYS A 26 6.09 16.96 -0.37
N TYR A 27 7.25 17.06 0.30
CA TYR A 27 7.57 18.08 1.32
C TYR A 27 6.74 18.10 2.61
N PHE A 28 5.64 17.35 2.73
CA PHE A 28 4.78 17.31 3.93
C PHE A 28 4.90 15.98 4.65
N TYR A 29 6.06 15.77 5.29
CA TYR A 29 6.37 14.55 6.03
C TYR A 29 5.38 14.29 7.17
N GLU A 30 5.08 15.29 8.00
CA GLU A 30 4.23 15.11 9.19
C GLU A 30 2.80 14.68 8.86
N ARG A 31 2.14 15.39 7.92
CA ARG A 31 0.78 15.06 7.49
C ARG A 31 0.73 13.68 6.83
N PHE A 32 1.73 13.38 6.00
CA PHE A 32 1.83 12.09 5.33
C PHE A 32 2.07 10.95 6.32
N LEU A 33 2.93 11.13 7.32
CA LEU A 33 3.11 10.15 8.38
C LEU A 33 1.82 9.89 9.15
N LYS A 34 1.10 10.95 9.53
CA LYS A 34 -0.19 10.80 10.23
C LYS A 34 -1.18 9.98 9.41
N GLU A 35 -1.25 10.24 8.11
CA GLU A 35 -2.09 9.48 7.19
C GLU A 35 -1.63 8.01 7.07
N ILE A 36 -0.32 7.74 7.07
CA ILE A 36 0.21 6.37 7.11
C ILE A 36 -0.16 5.68 8.43
N GLU A 37 0.00 6.36 9.57
CA GLU A 37 -0.38 5.84 10.88
C GLU A 37 -1.87 5.49 10.91
N GLU A 38 -2.73 6.37 10.41
CA GLU A 38 -4.18 6.12 10.24
C GLU A 38 -4.43 4.87 9.39
N TYR A 39 -3.75 4.74 8.23
CA TYR A 39 -3.89 3.56 7.37
C TYR A 39 -3.44 2.26 8.04
N LEU A 40 -2.35 2.29 8.81
CA LEU A 40 -1.85 1.16 9.58
C LEU A 40 -2.81 0.77 10.70
N THR A 41 -3.55 1.73 11.27
CA THR A 41 -4.49 1.48 12.38
C THR A 41 -5.90 1.11 11.95
N GLU A 42 -6.43 1.67 10.85
CA GLU A 42 -7.85 1.53 10.45
C GLU A 42 -8.08 0.54 9.30
N THR A 43 -7.19 0.49 8.31
CA THR A 43 -7.38 -0.31 7.05
C THR A 43 -6.34 -1.43 6.88
N GLY A 44 -5.32 -1.45 7.74
CA GLY A 44 -4.45 -2.59 8.02
C GLY A 44 -3.46 -3.03 6.94
N ILE A 45 -3.57 -2.62 5.68
CA ILE A 45 -2.75 -3.20 4.61
C ILE A 45 -2.00 -2.12 3.82
N VAL A 46 -0.78 -1.85 4.29
CA VAL A 46 0.27 -1.16 3.53
C VAL A 46 1.16 -2.21 2.87
N TYR A 47 1.24 -2.19 1.55
CA TYR A 47 2.08 -3.10 0.77
C TYR A 47 3.54 -2.64 0.69
N GLY A 48 3.79 -1.34 0.77
CA GLY A 48 5.15 -0.83 0.78
C GLY A 48 5.24 0.68 0.73
N ILE A 49 6.40 1.19 1.15
CA ILE A 49 6.75 2.61 1.14
C ILE A 49 8.10 2.74 0.43
N SER A 50 8.19 3.67 -0.51
CA SER A 50 9.43 4.00 -1.22
C SER A 50 9.71 5.48 -1.09
N GLN A 51 10.94 5.83 -0.74
CA GLN A 51 11.40 7.21 -0.67
C GLN A 51 12.31 7.52 -1.86
N HIS A 52 12.10 8.67 -2.49
CA HIS A 52 13.05 9.16 -3.48
C HIS A 52 14.33 9.63 -2.75
N PRO A 53 15.53 9.17 -3.16
CA PRO A 53 16.76 9.46 -2.44
C PRO A 53 17.13 10.96 -2.40
N ILE A 54 16.63 11.75 -3.36
CA ILE A 54 16.85 13.20 -3.43
C ILE A 54 15.58 13.92 -2.96
N GLY A 55 15.45 14.10 -1.63
CA GLY A 55 14.38 14.86 -1.00
C GLY A 55 13.46 14.02 -0.11
N LEU A 56 12.41 14.66 0.40
CA LEU A 56 11.39 14.04 1.27
C LEU A 56 10.14 13.71 0.45
N ASN A 57 10.33 13.02 -0.67
CA ASN A 57 9.25 12.57 -1.53
C ASN A 57 9.02 11.08 -1.27
N TYR A 58 7.77 10.73 -1.01
CA TYR A 58 7.39 9.37 -0.64
C TYR A 58 6.27 8.88 -1.57
N ILE A 59 6.36 7.59 -1.87
CA ILE A 59 5.31 6.83 -2.53
C ILE A 59 4.90 5.73 -1.55
N ILE A 60 3.61 5.65 -1.25
CA ILE A 60 3.04 4.54 -0.49
C ILE A 60 2.09 3.74 -1.38
N ILE A 61 2.18 2.42 -1.25
CA ILE A 61 1.31 1.44 -1.87
C ILE A 61 0.44 0.87 -0.76
N ILE A 62 -0.86 1.14 -0.82
CA ILE A 62 -1.84 0.60 0.12
C ILE A 62 -2.82 -0.29 -0.63
N LYS A 63 -3.42 -1.24 0.09
CA LYS A 63 -4.51 -2.05 -0.45
C LYS A 63 -5.67 -1.13 -0.78
N ASN A 64 -6.28 -1.40 -1.94
CA ASN A 64 -7.46 -0.67 -2.37
C ASN A 64 -8.66 -1.23 -1.61
N GLU A 65 -8.82 -0.81 -0.35
CA GLU A 65 -10.06 -1.05 0.38
C GLU A 65 -11.01 0.08 -0.03
N TYR A 66 -12.00 -0.27 -0.86
CA TYR A 66 -13.19 0.55 -0.97
C TYR A 66 -13.79 0.59 0.43
N CYS A 67 -13.58 1.69 1.15
CA CYS A 67 -14.26 1.88 2.42
C CYS A 67 -15.75 2.06 2.09
N THR A 68 -16.53 1.00 2.26
CA THR A 68 -17.97 1.02 2.02
C THR A 68 -18.74 1.79 3.09
N ASP A 69 -18.10 2.08 4.24
CA ASP A 69 -18.73 2.71 5.40
C ASP A 69 -18.13 4.09 5.78
N CYS A 70 -17.22 4.65 4.98
CA CYS A 70 -16.61 5.97 5.23
C CYS A 70 -17.47 7.15 4.75
N ASP A 71 -18.69 6.90 4.27
CA ASP A 71 -19.65 7.89 3.78
C ASP A 71 -20.69 8.31 4.86
N ASN A 72 -20.33 8.32 6.14
CA ASN A 72 -21.21 8.81 7.22
C ASN A 72 -20.89 10.26 7.63
#